data_AF-A0A8T7EAE3-F1
#
_entry.id   AF-A0A8T7EAE3-F1
#
_cell.length_a   1.000
_cell.length_b   1.000
_cell.length_c   1.000
_cell.angle_alpha   90.00
_cell.angle_beta   90.00
_cell.angle_gamma   90.00
#
_symmetry.space_group_name_H-M   'P 1'
#
loop_
_entity.id
_entity.type
_entity.pdbx_description
1 polymer ?
#
loop_
_entity_poly.entity_id
_entity_poly.type
_entity_poly.pdbx_seq_one_letter_code
_entity_poly.pdbx_strand_id
1 'polypeptide(L)'
;MLVVSGLYARRIGLVQALNQVELKQKTRDHQPQTKVLEFLVAILAGLPYLQEISRAAHLLDQDQMTAEAWDQPAWADYSGVNRTLQQLSESEVDALVAALNEVSQPFLEQEVELALAQSGCLFYDGDLTGRPISRGSSYPDATFGFMGDAVNFGYQAAIPSSVR
;
A
#
# COMPACT_ATOMS: atom_id res chain seq x y z
N MET A 1 -0.55 -7.69 14.39
CA MET A 1 -0.56 -8.42 13.11
C MET A 1 0.61 -8.06 12.19
N LEU A 2 1.08 -6.80 12.19
CA LEU A 2 2.10 -6.31 11.25
C LEU A 2 3.43 -7.11 11.25
N VAL A 3 3.86 -7.63 12.41
CA VAL A 3 5.04 -8.51 12.51
C VAL A 3 4.85 -9.79 11.69
N VAL A 4 3.70 -10.46 11.84
CA VAL A 4 3.41 -11.69 11.08
C VAL A 4 3.30 -11.40 9.59
N SER A 5 2.63 -10.30 9.22
CA SER A 5 2.55 -9.83 7.84
C SER A 5 3.93 -9.53 7.25
N GLY A 6 4.84 -8.94 8.01
CA GLY A 6 6.22 -8.68 7.57
C GLY A 6 7.01 -9.96 7.32
N LEU A 7 6.96 -10.90 8.26
CA LEU A 7 7.62 -12.21 8.09
C LEU A 7 7.08 -12.95 6.86
N TYR A 8 5.77 -12.89 6.64
CA TYR A 8 5.16 -13.46 5.44
C TYR A 8 5.59 -12.72 4.16
N ALA A 9 5.59 -11.38 4.17
CA ALA A 9 6.05 -10.55 3.05
C ALA A 9 7.51 -10.87 2.65
N ARG A 10 8.39 -11.07 3.63
CA ARG A 10 9.77 -11.55 3.38
C ARG A 10 9.77 -12.93 2.76
N ARG A 11 8.96 -13.86 3.29
CA ARG A 11 8.91 -15.24 2.84
C ARG A 11 8.47 -15.36 1.38
N ILE A 12 7.54 -14.52 0.92
CA ILE A 12 7.04 -14.50 -0.45
C ILE A 12 7.89 -13.64 -1.40
N GLY A 13 8.96 -13.01 -0.91
CA GLY A 13 9.85 -12.17 -1.73
C GLY A 13 9.34 -10.74 -1.97
N LEU A 14 8.24 -10.33 -1.35
CA LEU A 14 7.65 -8.99 -1.55
C LEU A 14 8.63 -7.87 -1.18
N VAL A 15 9.27 -7.98 -0.02
CA VAL A 15 10.22 -6.97 0.46
C VAL A 15 11.40 -6.83 -0.51
N GLN A 16 11.90 -7.96 -1.01
CA GLN A 16 13.00 -7.97 -1.97
C GLN A 16 12.59 -7.34 -3.31
N ALA A 17 11.42 -7.71 -3.85
CA ALA A 17 10.93 -7.18 -5.12
C ALA A 17 10.79 -5.65 -5.07
N LEU A 18 10.20 -5.11 -4.00
CA LEU A 18 10.05 -3.66 -3.83
C LEU A 18 11.40 -2.94 -3.65
N ASN A 19 12.35 -3.55 -2.94
CA ASN A 19 13.70 -3.00 -2.79
C ASN A 19 14.51 -2.99 -4.10
N GLN A 20 14.16 -3.82 -5.08
CA GLN A 20 14.83 -3.89 -6.39
C GLN A 20 14.30 -2.86 -7.39
N VAL A 21 13.17 -2.19 -7.10
CA VAL A 21 12.64 -1.15 -7.98
C VAL A 21 13.59 0.06 -7.98
N GLU A 22 13.99 0.49 -9.17
CA GLU A 22 14.86 1.65 -9.34
C GLU A 22 14.05 2.94 -9.10
N LEU A 23 14.37 3.63 -8.01
CA LEU A 23 13.82 4.94 -7.69
C LEU A 23 14.92 5.99 -7.81
N LYS A 24 14.68 7.06 -8.57
CA LYS A 24 15.68 8.10 -8.89
C LYS A 24 16.07 8.96 -7.68
N GLN A 25 15.28 8.89 -6.62
CA GLN A 25 15.49 9.66 -5.40
C GLN A 25 16.79 9.23 -4.70
N LYS A 26 17.53 10.20 -4.15
CA LYS A 26 18.77 9.92 -3.42
C LYS A 26 18.47 9.30 -2.05
N THR A 27 19.21 8.27 -1.70
CA THR A 27 19.29 7.76 -0.33
C THR A 27 19.92 8.81 0.59
N ARG A 28 19.28 9.06 1.73
CA ARG A 28 19.85 9.82 2.86
C ARG A 28 19.91 8.87 4.05
N ASP A 29 19.16 9.16 5.12
CA ASP A 29 19.08 8.29 6.30
C ASP A 29 18.34 6.98 6.00
N HIS A 30 17.29 7.05 5.16
CA HIS A 30 16.54 5.90 4.67
C HIS A 30 16.45 5.94 3.15
N GLN A 31 16.49 4.76 2.51
CA GLN A 31 16.34 4.62 1.07
C GLN A 31 14.90 4.98 0.65
N PRO A 32 14.66 5.40 -0.60
CA PRO A 32 13.30 5.67 -1.05
C PRO A 32 12.41 4.41 -1.03
N GLN A 33 12.96 3.23 -1.33
CA GLN A 33 12.22 1.96 -1.33
C GLN A 33 11.71 1.61 0.08
N THR A 34 12.53 1.81 1.11
CA THR A 34 12.17 1.51 2.50
C THR A 34 10.99 2.39 2.98
N LYS A 35 10.90 3.62 2.48
CA LYS A 35 9.76 4.53 2.75
C LYS A 35 8.50 4.14 1.99
N VAL A 36 8.64 3.57 0.79
CA VAL A 36 7.49 2.99 0.06
C VAL A 36 6.97 1.76 0.80
N LEU A 37 7.86 0.89 1.29
CA LEU A 37 7.49 -0.22 2.17
C LEU A 37 6.81 0.27 3.44
N GLU A 38 7.35 1.29 4.09
CA GLU A 38 6.74 1.90 5.28
C GLU A 38 5.32 2.42 5.01
N PHE A 39 5.09 3.04 3.85
CA PHE A 39 3.75 3.44 3.44
C PHE A 39 2.80 2.25 3.28
N LEU A 40 3.27 1.14 2.69
CA LEU A 40 2.49 -0.10 2.63
C LEU A 40 2.16 -0.62 4.04
N VAL A 41 3.13 -0.62 4.96
CA VAL A 41 2.89 -1.03 6.35
C VAL A 41 1.86 -0.13 7.03
N ALA A 42 1.90 1.19 6.80
CA ALA A 42 0.91 2.13 7.31
C ALA A 42 -0.51 1.85 6.78
N ILE A 43 -0.64 1.46 5.50
CA ILE A 43 -1.92 1.02 4.92
C ILE A 43 -2.42 -0.26 5.61
N LEU A 44 -1.54 -1.25 5.79
CA LEU A 44 -1.89 -2.51 6.47
C LEU A 44 -2.22 -2.32 7.96
N ALA A 45 -1.65 -1.29 8.58
CA ALA A 45 -1.96 -0.87 9.93
C ALA A 45 -3.32 -0.16 10.04
N GLY A 46 -3.94 0.19 8.91
CA GLY A 46 -5.21 0.91 8.86
C GLY A 46 -5.08 2.38 9.27
N LEU A 47 -3.90 2.98 9.12
CA LEU A 47 -3.69 4.39 9.46
C LEU A 47 -4.41 5.30 8.45
N PRO A 48 -5.38 6.13 8.86
CA PRO A 48 -6.13 6.99 7.95
C PRO A 48 -5.29 8.15 7.39
N TYR A 49 -4.26 8.58 8.12
CA TYR A 49 -3.40 9.69 7.74
C TYR A 49 -1.92 9.34 7.90
N LEU A 50 -1.09 9.72 6.92
CA LEU A 50 0.37 9.50 6.95
C LEU A 50 1.04 10.01 8.23
N GLN A 51 0.59 11.15 8.76
CA GLN A 51 1.16 11.75 9.96
C GLN A 51 1.05 10.86 11.20
N GLU A 52 0.13 9.89 11.21
CA GLU A 52 -0.05 8.97 12.33
C GLU A 52 1.11 7.98 12.47
N ILE A 53 1.89 7.75 11.42
CA ILE A 53 3.14 6.97 11.47
C ILE A 53 4.03 7.44 12.63
N SER A 54 4.18 8.76 12.77
CA SER A 54 5.07 9.42 13.74
C SER A 54 4.35 10.21 14.84
N ARG A 55 3.02 10.20 14.87
CA ARG A 55 2.23 11.03 15.82
C ARG A 55 1.11 10.28 16.56
N ALA A 56 0.85 9.01 16.24
CA ALA A 56 -0.14 8.23 16.96
C ALA A 56 0.32 7.87 18.39
N ALA A 57 -0.60 7.35 19.20
CA ALA A 57 -0.26 6.82 20.54
C ALA A 57 0.66 5.58 20.45
N HIS A 58 0.56 4.82 19.36
CA HIS A 58 1.46 3.73 19.01
C HIS A 58 2.21 4.10 17.74
N LEU A 59 3.45 4.50 17.91
CA LEU A 59 4.29 5.06 16.87
C LEU A 59 4.86 3.92 16.02
N LEU A 60 4.39 3.81 14.78
CA LEU A 60 4.87 2.80 13.84
C LEU A 60 6.37 2.97 13.61
N ASP A 61 6.84 4.22 13.53
CA ASP A 61 8.24 4.54 13.29
C ASP A 61 9.18 4.20 14.47
N GLN A 62 8.63 3.88 15.64
CA GLN A 62 9.37 3.43 16.82
C GLN A 62 9.25 1.92 17.07
N ASP A 63 8.45 1.21 16.28
CA ASP A 63 8.27 -0.24 16.41
C ASP A 63 9.38 -0.99 15.68
N GLN A 64 10.48 -1.23 16.41
CA GLN A 64 11.63 -1.97 15.90
C GLN A 64 11.31 -3.43 15.54
N MET A 65 10.38 -4.06 16.26
CA MET A 65 10.00 -5.45 15.97
C MET A 65 9.27 -5.52 14.61
N THR A 66 8.42 -4.54 14.33
CA THR A 66 7.80 -4.41 13.02
C THR A 66 8.84 -4.06 11.95
N ALA A 67 9.82 -3.18 12.21
CA ALA A 67 10.91 -2.91 11.25
C ALA A 67 11.68 -4.17 10.85
N GLU A 68 12.15 -4.93 11.84
CA GLU A 68 12.91 -6.17 11.61
C GLU A 68 12.09 -7.24 10.88
N ALA A 69 10.80 -7.35 11.21
CA ALA A 69 9.90 -8.27 10.54
C ALA A 69 9.74 -7.95 9.05
N TRP A 70 9.88 -6.68 8.66
CA TRP A 70 9.81 -6.21 7.28
C TRP A 70 11.20 -6.04 6.62
N ASP A 71 12.25 -6.62 7.22
CA ASP A 71 13.65 -6.53 6.75
C ASP A 71 14.17 -5.08 6.66
N GLN A 72 13.66 -4.20 7.51
CA GLN A 72 14.03 -2.80 7.57
C GLN A 72 14.95 -2.52 8.76
N PRO A 73 16.01 -1.71 8.60
CA PRO A 73 16.87 -1.34 9.72
C PRO A 73 16.13 -0.44 10.72
N ALA A 74 15.31 0.49 10.21
CA ALA A 74 14.46 1.41 10.95
C ALA A 74 13.49 2.10 9.99
N TRP A 75 12.45 2.72 10.55
CA TRP A 75 11.45 3.50 9.84
C TRP A 75 11.82 4.99 9.79
N ALA A 76 11.35 5.69 8.76
CA ALA A 76 11.55 7.12 8.61
C ALA A 76 10.47 7.92 9.35
N ASP A 77 10.71 9.21 9.59
CA ASP A 77 9.62 10.11 9.97
C ASP A 77 8.59 10.25 8.82
N TYR A 78 7.31 10.42 9.16
CA TYR A 78 6.22 10.54 8.18
C TYR A 78 6.46 11.61 7.11
N SER A 79 7.18 12.69 7.43
CA SER A 79 7.52 13.75 6.47
C SER A 79 8.50 13.26 5.41
N GLY A 80 9.38 12.32 5.76
CA GLY A 80 10.25 11.60 4.84
C GLY A 80 9.46 10.73 3.89
N VAL A 81 8.51 9.96 4.40
CA VAL A 81 7.58 9.13 3.60
C VAL A 81 6.78 10.00 2.64
N ASN A 82 6.10 11.03 3.14
CA ASN A 82 5.29 11.94 2.32
C ASN A 82 6.11 12.61 1.20
N ARG A 83 7.31 13.10 1.51
CA ARG A 83 8.19 13.72 0.50
C ARG A 83 8.60 12.72 -0.58
N THR A 84 8.89 11.48 -0.20
CA THR A 84 9.22 10.43 -1.17
C THR A 84 8.03 10.13 -2.08
N LEU A 85 6.82 9.97 -1.52
CA LEU A 85 5.61 9.72 -2.32
C LEU A 85 5.30 10.87 -3.30
N GLN A 86 5.44 12.12 -2.87
CA GLN A 86 5.21 13.30 -3.73
C GLN A 86 6.22 13.43 -4.89
N GLN A 87 7.36 12.76 -4.80
CA GLN A 87 8.44 12.82 -5.81
C GLN A 87 8.46 11.60 -6.73
N LEU A 88 7.59 10.60 -6.51
CA LEU A 88 7.46 9.47 -7.41
C LEU A 88 6.88 9.94 -8.75
N SER A 89 7.56 9.57 -9.83
CA SER A 89 7.05 9.67 -11.18
C SER A 89 6.08 8.53 -11.49
N GLU A 90 5.20 8.74 -12.47
CA GLU A 90 4.26 7.73 -12.96
C GLU A 90 4.97 6.42 -13.33
N SER A 91 6.10 6.50 -14.04
CA SER A 91 6.87 5.30 -14.41
C SER A 91 7.48 4.55 -13.20
N GLU A 92 7.81 5.26 -12.11
CA GLU A 92 8.27 4.62 -10.88
C GLU A 92 7.10 3.96 -10.13
N VAL A 93 5.92 4.58 -10.15
CA VAL A 93 4.69 3.98 -9.61
C VAL A 93 4.33 2.71 -10.38
N ASP A 94 4.37 2.75 -11.72
CA ASP A 94 4.13 1.58 -12.56
C ASP A 94 5.10 0.43 -12.25
N ALA A 95 6.38 0.75 -12.04
CA ALA A 95 7.38 -0.26 -11.67
C ALA A 95 7.11 -0.88 -10.28
N LEU A 96 6.66 -0.08 -9.31
CA LEU A 96 6.25 -0.57 -8.00
C LEU A 96 5.00 -1.46 -8.09
N VAL A 97 4.02 -1.08 -8.91
CA VAL A 97 2.81 -1.89 -9.18
C VAL A 97 3.18 -3.20 -9.88
N ALA A 98 4.08 -3.16 -10.86
CA ALA A 98 4.57 -4.36 -11.53
C ALA A 98 5.25 -5.33 -10.55
N ALA A 99 6.10 -4.84 -9.65
CA ALA A 99 6.73 -5.65 -8.62
C ALA A 99 5.70 -6.29 -7.65
N LEU A 100 4.66 -5.54 -7.26
CA LEU A 100 3.55 -6.06 -6.45
C LEU A 100 2.77 -7.15 -7.19
N ASN A 101 2.47 -6.93 -8.47
CA ASN A 101 1.75 -7.89 -9.30
C ASN A 101 2.56 -9.16 -9.52
N GLU A 102 3.85 -9.07 -9.81
CA GLU A 102 4.73 -10.22 -9.98
C GLU A 102 4.70 -11.16 -8.77
N VAL A 103 4.74 -10.58 -7.56
CA VAL A 103 4.71 -11.36 -6.32
C VAL A 103 3.32 -11.91 -6.01
N SER A 104 2.25 -11.16 -6.29
CA SER A 104 0.88 -11.55 -5.93
C SER A 104 0.22 -12.49 -6.94
N GLN A 105 0.59 -12.40 -8.22
CA GLN A 105 -0.05 -13.11 -9.33
C GLN A 105 -0.14 -14.64 -9.12
N PRO A 106 0.90 -15.36 -8.67
CA PRO A 106 0.80 -16.81 -8.46
C PRO A 106 -0.23 -17.20 -7.40
N PHE A 107 -0.42 -16.36 -6.37
CA PHE A 107 -1.43 -16.57 -5.34
C PHE A 107 -2.84 -16.33 -5.90
N LEU A 108 -3.00 -15.28 -6.70
CA LEU A 108 -4.28 -14.99 -7.36
C LEU A 108 -4.68 -16.12 -8.32
N GLU A 109 -3.74 -16.61 -9.13
CA GLU A 109 -3.98 -17.72 -10.05
C GLU A 109 -4.40 -19.00 -9.31
N GLN A 110 -3.67 -19.35 -8.24
CA GLN A 110 -4.01 -20.52 -7.43
C GLN A 110 -5.41 -20.40 -6.81
N GLU A 111 -5.76 -19.24 -6.25
CA GLU A 111 -7.10 -19.03 -5.66
C GLU A 111 -8.21 -19.04 -6.72
N VAL A 112 -7.95 -18.50 -7.92
CA VAL A 112 -8.89 -18.56 -9.05
C VAL A 112 -9.14 -20.00 -9.49
N GLU A 113 -8.07 -20.80 -9.65
CA GLU A 113 -8.18 -22.22 -10.00
C GLU A 113 -8.96 -23.02 -8.95
N LEU A 114 -8.66 -22.78 -7.66
CA LEU A 114 -9.35 -23.43 -6.56
C LEU A 114 -10.84 -23.06 -6.51
N ALA A 115 -11.17 -21.78 -6.66
CA ALA A 115 -12.55 -21.31 -6.67
C ALA A 115 -13.35 -21.91 -7.85
N LEU A 116 -12.75 -21.93 -9.05
CA LEU A 116 -13.37 -22.55 -10.22
C LEU A 116 -13.56 -24.06 -10.04
N ALA A 117 -12.60 -24.77 -9.44
CA ALA A 117 -12.69 -26.20 -9.18
C ALA A 117 -13.76 -26.56 -8.14
N GLN A 118 -13.97 -25.70 -7.14
CA GLN A 118 -14.92 -25.95 -6.05
C GLN A 118 -16.34 -25.48 -6.36
N SER A 119 -16.48 -24.29 -6.96
CA SER A 119 -17.76 -23.59 -7.11
C SER A 119 -18.23 -23.50 -8.57
N GLY A 120 -17.34 -23.73 -9.54
CA GLY A 120 -17.65 -23.59 -10.98
C GLY A 120 -17.85 -22.15 -11.45
N CYS A 121 -17.70 -21.16 -10.56
CA CYS A 121 -17.81 -19.73 -10.85
C CYS A 121 -16.90 -18.92 -9.93
N LEU A 122 -16.64 -17.67 -10.31
CA LEU A 122 -15.91 -16.70 -9.50
C LEU A 122 -16.88 -15.64 -8.97
N PHE A 123 -16.83 -15.39 -7.67
CA PHE A 123 -17.51 -14.26 -7.05
C PHE A 123 -16.53 -13.10 -6.86
N TYR A 124 -16.94 -11.94 -7.35
CA TYR A 124 -16.14 -10.73 -7.36
C TYR A 124 -16.86 -9.67 -6.54
N ASP A 125 -16.26 -9.26 -5.43
CA ASP A 125 -16.78 -8.22 -4.56
C ASP A 125 -15.94 -6.95 -4.72
N GLY A 126 -16.54 -5.92 -5.28
CA GLY A 126 -15.89 -4.63 -5.48
C GLY A 126 -16.17 -3.70 -4.30
N ASP A 127 -15.14 -3.27 -3.59
CA ASP A 127 -15.28 -2.11 -2.71
C ASP A 127 -15.45 -0.86 -3.58
N LEU A 128 -16.64 -0.25 -3.51
CA LEU A 128 -16.99 0.99 -4.19
C LEU A 128 -16.94 2.21 -3.25
N THR A 129 -16.35 2.04 -2.06
CA THR A 129 -16.25 3.10 -1.06
C THR A 129 -15.43 4.26 -1.62
N GLY A 130 -16.08 5.41 -1.79
CA GLY A 130 -15.40 6.62 -2.21
C GLY A 130 -14.40 7.11 -1.17
N ARG A 131 -13.24 7.57 -1.65
CA ARG A 131 -12.17 8.17 -0.85
C ARG A 131 -12.24 9.69 -0.97
N PRO A 132 -12.76 10.41 0.04
CA PRO A 132 -12.84 11.85 0.01
C PRO A 132 -11.43 12.46 0.06
N ILE A 133 -11.22 13.54 -0.70
CA ILE A 133 -9.96 14.29 -0.71
C ILE A 133 -10.22 15.77 -0.40
N SER A 134 -9.17 16.45 0.08
CA SER A 134 -9.27 17.88 0.41
C SER A 134 -9.42 18.73 -0.86
N ARG A 135 -10.25 19.78 -0.79
CA ARG A 135 -10.54 20.68 -1.93
C ARG A 135 -9.39 21.63 -2.32
N GLY A 136 -8.21 21.46 -1.71
CA GLY A 136 -7.10 22.41 -1.81
C GLY A 136 -6.11 22.17 -2.95
N SER A 137 -6.29 21.12 -3.75
CA SER A 137 -5.33 20.73 -4.80
C SER A 137 -6.03 20.23 -6.06
N SER A 138 -5.36 20.37 -7.20
CA SER A 138 -5.80 19.82 -8.48
C SER A 138 -5.55 18.31 -8.49
N TYR A 139 -6.59 17.54 -8.23
CA TYR A 139 -6.55 16.08 -8.32
C TYR A 139 -7.19 15.67 -9.66
N PRO A 140 -6.41 15.17 -10.63
CA PRO A 140 -6.96 14.70 -11.90
C PRO A 140 -7.96 13.57 -11.64
N ASP A 141 -9.06 13.57 -12.38
CA ASP A 141 -10.15 12.57 -12.32
C ASP A 141 -10.93 12.49 -11.00
N ALA A 142 -10.63 13.35 -10.02
CA ALA A 142 -11.46 13.48 -8.83
C ALA A 142 -12.77 14.19 -9.17
N THR A 143 -13.89 13.63 -8.71
CA THR A 143 -15.22 14.16 -8.96
C THR A 143 -16.06 14.17 -7.68
N PHE A 144 -17.17 14.88 -7.72
CA PHE A 144 -18.17 14.80 -6.66
C PHE A 144 -18.98 13.51 -6.81
N GLY A 145 -19.08 12.75 -5.73
CA GLY A 145 -19.87 11.52 -5.66
C GLY A 145 -20.38 11.28 -4.24
N PHE A 146 -21.33 10.36 -4.10
CA PHE A 146 -21.74 9.86 -2.79
C PHE A 146 -20.61 8.96 -2.23
N MET A 147 -20.06 9.33 -1.07
CA MET A 147 -18.96 8.62 -0.41
C MET A 147 -19.32 8.47 1.08
N GLY A 148 -19.73 7.27 1.47
CA GLY A 148 -20.40 7.04 2.76
C GLY A 148 -21.77 7.73 2.80
N ASP A 149 -22.03 8.50 3.85
CA ASP A 149 -23.34 9.15 4.09
C ASP A 149 -23.47 10.55 3.47
N ALA A 150 -22.46 11.01 2.72
CA ALA A 150 -22.42 12.38 2.20
C ALA A 150 -21.84 12.47 0.79
N VAL A 151 -22.18 13.56 0.09
CA VAL A 151 -21.55 13.92 -1.18
C VAL A 151 -20.21 14.57 -0.90
N ASN A 152 -19.13 13.93 -1.35
CA ASN A 152 -17.76 14.40 -1.16
C ASN A 152 -17.04 14.52 -2.52
N PHE A 153 -16.03 15.37 -2.56
CA PHE A 153 -15.09 15.44 -3.69
C PHE A 153 -13.98 14.42 -3.46
N GLY A 154 -13.70 13.57 -4.43
CA GLY A 154 -12.69 12.53 -4.27
C GLY A 154 -12.68 11.49 -5.38
N TYR A 155 -12.11 10.34 -5.06
CA TYR A 155 -12.02 9.21 -5.98
C TYR A 155 -13.00 8.12 -5.59
N GLN A 156 -13.74 7.60 -6.56
CA GLN A 156 -14.47 6.36 -6.39
C GLN A 156 -13.57 5.23 -6.92
N ALA A 157 -12.73 4.70 -6.04
CA ALA A 157 -11.89 3.56 -6.39
C ALA A 157 -12.78 2.32 -6.37
N ALA A 158 -12.88 1.61 -7.49
CA ALA A 158 -13.31 0.22 -7.47
C ALA A 158 -12.07 -0.60 -7.15
N ILE A 159 -11.88 -1.00 -5.89
CA ILE A 159 -10.87 -1.99 -5.53
C ILE A 159 -11.60 -3.33 -5.43
N PRO A 160 -11.40 -4.22 -6.38
CA PRO A 160 -12.02 -5.51 -6.33
C PRO A 160 -11.26 -6.48 -5.43
N SER A 161 -12.02 -7.22 -4.64
CA SER A 161 -11.58 -8.36 -3.85
C SER A 161 -12.39 -9.61 -4.24
N SER A 162 -11.74 -10.75 -4.39
CA SER A 162 -12.45 -12.01 -4.57
C SER A 162 -12.98 -12.49 -3.21
N VAL A 163 -14.25 -12.89 -3.16
CA VAL A 163 -14.86 -13.48 -1.96
C VAL A 163 -15.40 -14.84 -2.35
N ARG A 164 -14.65 -15.89 -1.97
CA ARG A 164 -14.97 -17.34 -1.88
C ARG A 164 -15.90 -17.95 -2.93
#